data_AF-A0A2Z6P3Z6-F1
#
_entry.id   AF-A0A2Z6P3Z6-F1
#
_cell.length_a   1.000
_cell.length_b   1.000
_cell.length_c   1.000
_cell.angle_alpha   90.00
_cell.angle_beta   90.00
_cell.angle_gamma   90.00
#
_symmetry.space_group_name_H-M   'P 1'
#
loop_
_entity.id
_entity.type
_entity.pdbx_description
1 polymer ?
#
loop_
_entity_poly.entity_id
_entity_poly.type
_entity_poly.pdbx_seq_one_letter_code
_entity_poly.pdbx_strand_id
1 'polypeptide(L)'
;MPEQWMKNLKSLERLSLSGFPSIVPMIRHLQHLSAELQELRISQVDKLELWRDEGNASSKCQVPHGLKSLQKISIEFCDNLKAFPNQIFDLQSLRYIKILHCDDLESLPEGLRFLTNLQTLHIIHCHLLRNRCQTKIGEDWPNIAHIPEIIVG
;
A
#
# COMPACT_ATOMS: atom_id res chain seq x y z
N MET A 1 -19.44 -9.29 -14.50
CA MET A 1 -19.07 -10.32 -13.51
C MET A 1 -17.54 -10.45 -13.47
N PRO A 2 -16.81 -9.86 -12.51
CA PRO A 2 -15.33 -9.96 -12.50
C PRO A 2 -14.64 -10.61 -11.29
N GLU A 3 -15.33 -11.12 -10.26
CA GLU A 3 -14.64 -11.40 -8.95
C GLU A 3 -14.70 -12.86 -8.46
N GLN A 4 -15.30 -13.78 -9.22
CA GLN A 4 -15.45 -15.17 -8.81
C GLN A 4 -14.14 -15.98 -8.82
N TRP A 5 -13.16 -15.58 -9.64
CA TRP A 5 -11.88 -16.30 -9.74
C TRP A 5 -11.05 -16.23 -8.46
N MET A 6 -11.22 -15.19 -7.62
CA MET A 6 -10.45 -15.01 -6.39
C MET A 6 -10.75 -16.06 -5.31
N LYS A 7 -11.96 -16.64 -5.29
CA LYS A 7 -12.37 -17.60 -4.24
C LYS A 7 -11.59 -18.92 -4.25
N ASN A 8 -10.93 -19.24 -5.36
CA ASN A 8 -10.21 -20.50 -5.54
C ASN A 8 -8.68 -20.34 -5.43
N LEU A 9 -8.18 -19.13 -5.21
CA LEU A 9 -6.75 -18.82 -5.18
C LEU A 9 -6.15 -18.96 -3.78
N LYS A 10 -6.17 -20.18 -3.24
CA LYS A 10 -5.70 -20.50 -1.88
C LYS A 10 -4.18 -20.63 -1.72
N SER A 11 -3.42 -20.43 -2.79
CA SER A 11 -1.96 -20.54 -2.80
C SER A 11 -1.32 -19.35 -3.52
N LEU A 12 -2.07 -18.25 -3.66
CA LEU A 12 -1.58 -17.06 -4.35
C LEU A 12 -0.66 -16.28 -3.42
N GLU A 13 0.64 -16.32 -3.71
CA GLU A 13 1.65 -15.55 -2.97
C GLU A 13 1.83 -14.14 -3.53
N ARG A 14 1.51 -13.93 -4.81
CA ARG A 14 1.72 -12.65 -5.49
C ARG A 14 0.51 -12.26 -6.30
N LEU A 15 0.04 -11.05 -6.09
CA LEU A 15 -1.10 -10.47 -6.80
C LEU A 15 -0.64 -9.18 -7.47
N SER A 16 -0.97 -9.03 -8.76
CA SER A 16 -0.72 -7.81 -9.52
C SER A 16 -2.04 -7.24 -10.00
N LEU A 17 -2.29 -5.96 -9.72
CA LEU A 17 -3.49 -5.22 -10.08
C LEU A 17 -3.07 -4.06 -10.97
N SER A 18 -3.51 -4.05 -12.24
CA SER A 18 -3.08 -3.04 -13.21
C SER A 18 -4.21 -2.56 -14.10
N GLY A 19 -4.26 -1.25 -14.38
CA GLY A 19 -5.16 -0.66 -15.37
C GLY A 19 -6.62 -0.53 -14.88
N PHE A 20 -6.81 -0.37 -13.57
CA PHE A 20 -8.12 -0.17 -12.96
C PHE A 20 -8.20 1.23 -12.34
N PRO A 21 -9.22 2.05 -12.65
CA PRO A 21 -9.38 3.38 -12.04
C PRO A 21 -9.48 3.32 -10.50
N SER A 22 -10.04 2.24 -9.96
CA SER A 22 -10.13 1.98 -8.53
C SER A 22 -9.97 0.48 -8.25
N ILE A 23 -9.16 0.16 -7.25
CA ILE A 23 -8.94 -1.21 -6.79
C ILE A 23 -9.83 -1.59 -5.60
N VAL A 24 -10.59 -0.65 -5.05
CA VAL A 24 -11.45 -0.86 -3.87
C VAL A 24 -12.37 -2.07 -4.01
N PRO A 25 -13.09 -2.28 -5.13
CA PRO A 25 -13.99 -3.43 -5.27
C PRO A 25 -13.23 -4.75 -5.17
N MET A 26 -12.08 -4.83 -5.85
CA MET A 26 -11.23 -6.03 -5.89
C MET A 26 -10.64 -6.35 -4.52
N ILE A 27 -10.26 -5.30 -3.79
CA ILE A 27 -9.65 -5.36 -2.48
C ILE A 27 -10.59 -5.91 -1.39
N ARG A 28 -11.90 -5.63 -1.49
CA ARG A 28 -12.92 -6.26 -0.62
C ARG A 28 -12.98 -7.77 -0.79
N HIS A 29 -12.70 -8.28 -1.99
CA HIS A 29 -12.75 -9.72 -2.27
C HIS A 29 -11.48 -10.46 -1.82
N LEU A 30 -10.39 -9.74 -1.51
CA LEU A 30 -9.18 -10.31 -0.94
C LEU A 30 -9.38 -10.86 0.48
N GLN A 31 -10.51 -10.55 1.15
CA GLN A 31 -10.85 -11.16 2.44
C GLN A 31 -10.94 -12.69 2.39
N HIS A 32 -11.22 -13.25 1.20
CA HIS A 32 -11.36 -14.69 0.99
C HIS A 32 -10.06 -15.35 0.51
N LEU A 33 -9.01 -14.58 0.24
CA LEU A 33 -7.72 -15.14 -0.12
C LEU A 33 -7.07 -15.79 1.10
N SER A 34 -6.22 -16.79 0.83
CA SER A 34 -5.42 -17.44 1.86
C SER A 34 -4.46 -16.45 2.51
N ALA A 35 -4.07 -16.72 3.75
CA ALA A 35 -3.07 -15.97 4.51
C ALA A 35 -1.63 -16.12 3.95
N GLU A 36 -1.49 -16.43 2.65
CA GLU A 36 -0.23 -16.72 1.98
C GLU A 36 0.21 -15.60 1.05
N LEU A 37 -0.60 -14.55 0.84
CA LEU A 37 -0.23 -13.45 -0.05
C LEU A 37 0.95 -12.65 0.55
N GLN A 38 2.09 -12.73 -0.10
CA GLN A 38 3.33 -12.08 0.33
C GLN A 38 3.62 -10.79 -0.43
N GLU A 39 3.14 -10.67 -1.67
CA GLU A 39 3.41 -9.52 -2.53
C GLU A 39 2.16 -8.99 -3.23
N LEU A 40 1.99 -7.67 -3.16
CA LEU A 40 0.94 -6.94 -3.85
C LEU A 40 1.59 -5.89 -4.74
N ARG A 41 1.33 -5.97 -6.04
CA ARG A 41 1.73 -4.95 -7.01
C ARG A 41 0.50 -4.23 -7.51
N ILE A 42 0.55 -2.91 -7.49
CA ILE A 42 -0.52 -2.03 -7.93
C ILE A 42 0.08 -1.12 -8.97
N SER A 43 -0.57 -1.00 -10.13
CA SER A 43 -0.09 -0.12 -11.18
C SER A 43 -1.20 0.53 -11.97
N GLN A 44 -0.99 1.76 -12.44
CA GLN A 44 -1.96 2.50 -13.25
C GLN A 44 -3.33 2.57 -12.56
N VAL A 45 -3.33 3.04 -11.32
CA VAL A 45 -4.53 3.21 -10.48
C VAL A 45 -4.68 4.68 -10.10
N ASP A 46 -5.89 5.19 -10.19
CA ASP A 46 -6.19 6.59 -9.89
C ASP A 46 -6.52 6.83 -8.42
N LYS A 47 -7.03 5.79 -7.73
CA LYS A 47 -7.48 5.90 -6.34
C LYS A 47 -7.09 4.68 -5.52
N LEU A 48 -6.30 4.89 -4.46
CA LEU A 48 -6.11 3.93 -3.36
C LEU A 48 -6.90 4.36 -2.13
N GLU A 49 -8.12 3.86 -2.02
CA GLU A 49 -8.85 3.84 -0.76
C GLU A 49 -8.77 2.45 -0.16
N LEU A 50 -7.67 2.15 0.53
CA LEU A 50 -7.57 0.90 1.26
C LEU A 50 -8.40 0.98 2.54
N TRP A 51 -9.37 0.07 2.66
CA TRP A 51 -10.11 -0.23 3.90
C TRP A 51 -10.85 0.96 4.53
N ARG A 52 -11.69 1.64 3.74
CA ARG A 52 -12.78 2.45 4.32
C ARG A 52 -14.09 1.68 4.20
N ASP A 53 -14.62 1.24 5.33
CA ASP A 53 -16.01 0.83 5.42
C ASP A 53 -16.84 2.12 5.51
N GLU A 54 -17.51 2.50 4.42
CA GLU A 54 -18.37 3.69 4.39
C GLU A 54 -19.68 3.47 5.17
N GLY A 55 -19.87 2.30 5.80
CA GLY A 55 -21.18 1.85 6.27
C GLY A 55 -21.47 1.95 7.77
N ASN A 56 -20.49 1.98 8.67
CA ASN A 56 -20.82 2.15 10.10
C ASN A 56 -19.65 2.69 10.94
N ALA A 57 -19.96 3.60 11.86
CA ALA A 57 -19.00 4.22 12.79
C ALA A 57 -18.64 3.32 14.01
N SER A 58 -19.09 2.07 14.04
CA SER A 58 -19.01 1.18 15.22
C SER A 58 -18.21 -0.11 15.01
N SER A 59 -17.86 -0.46 13.77
CA SER A 59 -17.08 -1.63 13.42
C SER A 59 -15.66 -1.21 13.12
N LYS A 60 -14.75 -1.67 13.97
CA LYS A 60 -13.31 -1.54 13.82
C LYS A 60 -12.89 -1.81 12.38
N CYS A 61 -12.45 -0.78 11.65
CA CYS A 61 -11.84 -0.89 10.32
C CYS A 61 -10.65 -1.85 10.44
N GLN A 62 -10.78 -3.07 9.93
CA GLN A 62 -9.71 -4.06 9.98
C GLN A 62 -9.26 -4.36 8.56
N VAL A 63 -7.94 -4.38 8.38
CA VAL A 63 -7.34 -5.00 7.19
C VAL A 63 -7.83 -6.45 7.06
N PRO A 64 -8.23 -6.90 5.85
CA PRO A 64 -8.68 -8.26 5.66
C PRO A 64 -7.58 -9.24 5.98
N HIS A 65 -7.99 -10.38 6.49
CA HIS A 65 -7.07 -11.42 6.92
C HIS A 65 -6.12 -11.87 5.80
N GLY A 66 -6.57 -11.86 4.53
CA GLY A 66 -5.76 -12.21 3.37
C GLY A 66 -4.55 -11.29 3.10
N LEU A 67 -4.44 -10.13 3.77
CA LEU A 67 -3.29 -9.22 3.61
C LEU A 67 -2.40 -9.13 4.84
N LYS A 68 -2.77 -9.76 5.96
CA LYS A 68 -1.96 -9.67 7.18
C LYS A 68 -0.57 -10.31 7.03
N SER A 69 -0.40 -11.21 6.06
CA SER A 69 0.87 -11.86 5.73
C SER A 69 1.69 -11.11 4.69
N LEU A 70 1.19 -9.99 4.18
CA LEU A 70 1.85 -9.24 3.11
C LEU A 70 3.19 -8.69 3.58
N GLN A 71 4.23 -9.02 2.82
CA GLN A 71 5.61 -8.61 3.12
C GLN A 71 6.10 -7.53 2.18
N LYS A 72 5.55 -7.45 0.96
CA LYS A 72 5.99 -6.54 -0.08
C LYS A 72 4.80 -5.83 -0.74
N ILE A 73 4.91 -4.51 -0.86
CA ILE A 73 4.01 -3.70 -1.70
C ILE A 73 4.85 -2.96 -2.73
N SER A 74 4.41 -2.99 -3.98
CA SER A 74 4.88 -2.09 -5.03
C SER A 74 3.72 -1.29 -5.60
N ILE A 75 3.87 0.03 -5.67
CA ILE A 75 2.95 0.95 -6.35
C ILE A 75 3.71 1.62 -7.49
N GLU A 76 3.26 1.42 -8.73
CA GLU A 76 4.02 1.82 -9.92
C GLU A 76 3.12 2.54 -10.94
N PHE A 77 3.55 3.66 -11.52
CA PHE A 77 2.81 4.34 -12.60
C PHE A 77 1.38 4.75 -12.20
N CYS A 78 1.20 5.26 -10.97
CA CYS A 78 -0.10 5.68 -10.45
C CYS A 78 -0.19 7.21 -10.43
N ASP A 79 -0.16 7.82 -11.61
CA ASP A 79 0.02 9.27 -11.76
C ASP A 79 -1.18 10.09 -11.29
N ASN A 80 -2.37 9.50 -11.15
CA ASN A 80 -3.53 10.21 -10.58
C ASN A 80 -3.70 9.97 -9.07
N LEU A 81 -2.84 9.14 -8.47
CA LEU A 81 -2.92 8.79 -7.07
C LEU A 81 -2.36 9.90 -6.20
N LYS A 82 -3.24 10.61 -5.48
CA LYS A 82 -2.84 11.74 -4.65
C LYS A 82 -2.37 11.40 -3.24
N ALA A 83 -2.88 10.31 -2.67
CA ALA A 83 -2.63 9.99 -1.28
C ALA A 83 -2.57 8.48 -1.06
N PHE A 84 -1.67 8.08 -0.16
CA PHE A 84 -1.64 6.72 0.36
C PHE A 84 -2.66 6.60 1.52
N PRO A 85 -3.36 5.47 1.66
CA PRO A 85 -4.31 5.26 2.76
C PRO A 85 -3.63 5.09 4.12
N ASN A 86 -4.20 5.72 5.14
CA ASN A 86 -3.68 5.69 6.51
C ASN A 86 -3.68 4.30 7.13
N GLN A 87 -4.61 3.42 6.73
CA GLN A 87 -4.83 2.09 7.27
C GLN A 87 -3.69 1.09 6.99
N ILE A 88 -2.62 1.50 6.30
CA ILE A 88 -1.46 0.64 6.05
C ILE A 88 -0.80 0.15 7.35
N PHE A 89 -0.96 0.86 8.48
CA PHE A 89 -0.35 0.50 9.77
C PHE A 89 -0.76 -0.88 10.29
N ASP A 90 -1.87 -1.45 9.83
CA ASP A 90 -2.32 -2.79 10.23
C ASP A 90 -1.53 -3.92 9.55
N LEU A 91 -0.73 -3.62 8.53
CA LEU A 91 0.08 -4.58 7.77
C LEU A 91 1.45 -4.82 8.42
N GLN A 92 1.42 -5.32 9.66
CA GLN A 92 2.61 -5.49 10.50
C GLN A 92 3.66 -6.49 9.96
N SER A 93 3.31 -7.32 8.98
CA SER A 93 4.24 -8.23 8.31
C SER A 93 5.07 -7.56 7.19
N LEU A 94 4.76 -6.32 6.82
CA LEU A 94 5.45 -5.61 5.75
C LEU A 94 6.91 -5.41 6.07
N ARG A 95 7.75 -5.71 5.07
CA ARG A 95 9.21 -5.56 5.10
C ARG A 95 9.73 -4.67 3.99
N TYR A 96 8.99 -4.52 2.91
CA TYR A 96 9.43 -3.78 1.73
C TYR A 96 8.28 -2.98 1.11
N ILE A 97 8.51 -1.69 0.87
CA ILE A 97 7.62 -0.83 0.10
C ILE A 97 8.42 -0.20 -1.05
N LYS A 98 7.87 -0.27 -2.26
CA LYS A 98 8.37 0.45 -3.43
C LYS A 98 7.27 1.34 -4.00
N ILE A 99 7.62 2.58 -4.28
CA ILE A 99 6.80 3.57 -4.98
C ILE A 99 7.63 4.04 -6.17
N LEU A 100 7.10 3.91 -7.38
CA LEU A 100 7.80 4.19 -8.63
C LEU A 100 6.89 4.98 -9.57
N HIS A 101 7.34 6.09 -10.15
CA HIS A 101 6.55 6.86 -11.12
C HIS A 101 5.13 7.14 -10.62
N CYS A 102 5.01 7.88 -9.52
CA CYS A 102 3.73 8.28 -8.93
C CYS A 102 3.81 9.78 -8.61
N ASP A 103 3.76 10.61 -9.65
CA ASP A 103 4.16 12.01 -9.54
C ASP A 103 3.16 12.89 -8.78
N ASP A 104 1.86 12.57 -8.84
CA ASP A 104 0.84 13.28 -8.07
C ASP A 104 0.70 12.76 -6.63
N LEU A 105 1.48 11.76 -6.20
CA LEU A 105 1.40 11.26 -4.83
C LEU A 105 1.98 12.29 -3.85
N GLU A 106 1.08 13.03 -3.20
CA GLU A 106 1.40 14.25 -2.48
C GLU A 106 2.03 13.99 -1.12
N SER A 107 1.79 12.84 -0.48
CA SER A 107 2.30 12.53 0.85
C SER A 107 2.29 11.04 1.18
N LEU A 108 3.12 10.65 2.14
CA LEU A 108 3.06 9.34 2.80
C LEU A 108 2.10 9.37 4.01
N PRO A 109 1.44 8.25 4.33
CA PRO A 109 0.52 8.20 5.44
C PRO A 109 1.29 8.19 6.76
N GLU A 110 0.79 8.92 7.76
CA GLU A 110 1.40 8.96 9.09
C GLU A 110 1.54 7.57 9.72
N GLY A 111 0.66 6.64 9.33
CA GLY A 111 0.65 5.26 9.79
C GLY A 111 1.91 4.45 9.47
N LEU A 112 2.75 4.88 8.51
CA LEU A 112 4.01 4.18 8.21
C LEU A 112 4.95 4.11 9.43
N ARG A 113 4.88 5.10 10.34
CA ARG A 113 5.68 5.12 11.58
C ARG A 113 5.42 3.92 12.50
N PHE A 114 4.27 3.25 12.33
CA PHE A 114 3.87 2.09 13.12
C PHE A 114 4.25 0.75 12.48
N LEU A 115 4.80 0.76 11.25
CA LEU A 115 5.30 -0.44 10.58
C LEU A 115 6.71 -0.75 11.05
N THR A 116 6.82 -1.29 12.25
CA THR A 116 8.11 -1.55 12.93
C THR A 116 8.96 -2.63 12.27
N ASN A 117 8.35 -3.53 11.49
CA ASN A 117 9.07 -4.57 10.74
C ASN A 117 9.55 -4.13 9.35
N LEU A 118 9.19 -2.92 8.90
CA LEU A 118 9.54 -2.40 7.59
C LEU A 118 11.05 -2.18 7.50
N GLN A 119 11.70 -2.86 6.55
CA GLN A 119 13.15 -2.84 6.39
C GLN A 119 13.59 -1.88 5.28
N THR A 120 12.81 -1.80 4.21
CA THR A 120 13.19 -1.10 3.00
C THR A 120 12.04 -0.24 2.47
N LEU A 121 12.33 1.02 2.16
CA LEU A 121 11.44 1.93 1.45
C LEU A 121 12.17 2.54 0.25
N HIS A 122 11.66 2.25 -0.95
CA HIS A 122 12.14 2.83 -2.19
C HIS A 122 11.09 3.78 -2.77
N ILE A 123 11.48 5.04 -2.99
CA ILE A 123 10.68 6.07 -3.66
C ILE A 123 11.51 6.53 -4.85
N ILE A 124 11.09 6.20 -6.06
CA ILE A 124 11.90 6.41 -7.27
C ILE A 124 11.02 7.14 -8.29
N HIS A 125 11.54 8.22 -8.89
CA HIS A 125 10.80 9.02 -9.86
C HIS A 125 9.42 9.44 -9.34
N CYS A 126 9.37 9.98 -8.11
CA CYS A 126 8.16 10.53 -7.51
C CYS A 126 8.47 11.94 -7.01
N HIS A 127 8.22 12.95 -7.83
CA HIS A 127 8.75 14.30 -7.60
C HIS A 127 8.27 14.95 -6.29
N LEU A 128 6.98 14.81 -5.95
CA LEU A 128 6.42 15.39 -4.72
C LEU A 128 6.94 14.68 -3.46
N LEU A 129 6.89 13.34 -3.45
CA LEU A 129 7.40 12.55 -2.32
C LEU A 129 8.89 12.72 -2.10
N ARG A 130 9.68 12.88 -3.16
CA ARG A 130 11.13 13.08 -3.06
C ARG A 130 11.49 14.24 -2.14
N ASN A 131 10.78 15.35 -2.25
CA ASN A 131 11.01 16.54 -1.43
C ASN A 131 10.51 16.32 0.01
N ARG A 132 9.34 15.68 0.18
CA ARG A 132 8.75 15.44 1.50
C ARG A 132 9.46 14.38 2.32
N CYS A 133 10.12 13.43 1.67
CA CYS A 133 10.88 12.36 2.32
C CYS A 133 12.35 12.72 2.52
N GLN A 134 12.74 13.98 2.26
CA GLN A 134 14.12 14.40 2.39
C GLN A 134 14.63 14.19 3.82
N THR A 135 15.78 13.53 3.94
CA THR A 135 16.38 13.15 5.22
C THR A 135 16.48 14.32 6.19
N LYS A 136 15.92 14.15 7.39
CA LYS A 136 15.89 15.09 8.54
C LYS A 136 15.04 16.35 8.39
N ILE A 137 14.69 16.78 7.18
CA ILE A 137 14.00 18.07 6.96
C ILE A 137 12.67 17.95 6.24
N GLY A 138 12.42 16.83 5.55
CA GLY A 138 11.18 16.58 4.86
C GLY A 138 10.02 16.33 5.83
N GLU A 139 8.84 16.83 5.50
CA GLU A 139 7.64 16.73 6.34
C GLU A 139 7.24 15.27 6.63
N ASP A 140 7.50 14.34 5.71
CA ASP A 140 7.18 12.93 5.86
C ASP A 140 8.33 12.13 6.49
N TRP A 141 9.50 12.74 6.68
CA TRP A 141 10.67 12.09 7.28
C TRP A 141 10.37 11.42 8.63
N PRO A 142 9.64 12.06 9.59
CA PRO A 142 9.31 11.41 10.86
C PRO A 142 8.51 10.12 10.72
N ASN A 143 7.80 9.93 9.60
CA ASN A 143 7.00 8.73 9.35
C ASN A 143 7.83 7.55 8.82
N ILE A 144 9.04 7.81 8.35
CA ILE A 144 9.90 6.82 7.67
C ILE A 144 11.28 6.69 8.31
N ALA A 145 11.67 7.59 9.22
CA ALA A 145 13.01 7.65 9.80
C ALA A 145 13.43 6.38 10.58
N HIS A 146 12.49 5.53 10.98
CA HIS A 146 12.76 4.26 11.65
C HIS A 146 13.15 3.13 10.68
N ILE A 147 12.97 3.32 9.37
CA ILE A 147 13.23 2.32 8.35
C ILE A 147 14.75 2.24 8.09
N PRO A 148 15.37 1.05 8.18
CA PRO A 148 16.82 0.89 8.01
C PRO A 148 17.35 1.31 6.64
N GLU A 149 16.64 0.97 5.56
CA GLU A 149 17.06 1.25 4.19
C GLU A 149 16.02 2.14 3.48
N ILE A 150 16.41 3.38 3.18
CA ILE A 150 15.56 4.35 2.52
C ILE A 150 16.29 4.86 1.27
N ILE A 151 15.69 4.64 0.10
CA ILE A 151 16.17 5.17 -1.18
C ILE A 151 15.11 6.13 -1.69
N VAL A 152 15.51 7.39 -1.91
CA VAL A 152 14.66 8.43 -2.49
C VAL A 152 15.40 9.02 -3.70
N GLY A 153 14.88 8.80 -4.90
CA GLY A 153 15.50 9.15 -6.19
C GLY A 153 14.57 9.90 -7.13
#